data_AF-A0A6P8SWF1-F1
#
_entry.id   AF-A0A6P8SWF1-F1
#
_cell.length_a   1.000
_cell.length_b   1.000
_cell.length_c   1.000
_cell.angle_alpha   90.00
_cell.angle_beta   90.00
_cell.angle_gamma   90.00
#
_symmetry.space_group_name_H-M   'P 1'
#
loop_
_entity.id
_entity.type
_entity.pdbx_description
1 polymer ?
#
loop_
_entity_poly.entity_id
_entity_poly.type
_entity_poly.pdbx_seq_one_letter_code
_entity_poly.pdbx_strand_id
1 'polypeptide(L)'
;MVSKKVLIVYAHQSSGSFNSAAKDAAVEVLTAKGCAVEVSDLYAMTFKATATAEDITGKVKNADHFCYGEETKLAWEAGKLTADISEEQRKLTEADLVIFQVEPELVCFCFVKPCLCYELTLSPTSQFPMYWFTVPAIMKGWMDRVLTLGFAFTHEKRYSQGIFQDKKAMLSFTTGSQESMFSANGINGDMNVTLWPLQNGILHYCGFQVLAPQIFWAPSHVSSEARGTMLEGWRTRMQGLLGENPLAFTPLDCFDGEKGYQLKPEVHEQHAAKEFGLTVGIHLGKALPPNNQMKAGV
;
A
#
# COMPACT_ATOMS: atom_id res chain seq x y z
N MET A 1 8.22 16.72 23.87
CA MET A 1 7.43 16.44 22.64
C MET A 1 7.02 14.98 22.67
N VAL A 2 5.77 14.66 22.34
CA VAL A 2 5.33 13.26 22.21
C VAL A 2 6.06 12.64 21.01
N SER A 3 6.72 11.49 21.21
CA SER A 3 7.40 10.77 20.14
C SER A 3 6.38 10.28 19.12
N LYS A 4 6.64 10.53 17.83
CA LYS A 4 5.81 10.05 16.72
C LYS A 4 5.96 8.53 16.58
N LYS A 5 4.85 7.83 16.39
CA LYS A 5 4.84 6.38 16.21
C LYS A 5 4.76 6.02 14.73
N VAL A 6 5.63 5.12 14.29
CA VAL A 6 5.66 4.63 12.91
C VAL A 6 5.47 3.12 12.90
N LEU A 7 4.51 2.64 12.11
CA LEU A 7 4.36 1.23 11.80
C LEU A 7 4.93 0.95 10.41
N ILE A 8 5.84 0.00 10.30
CA ILE A 8 6.30 -0.54 9.02
C ILE A 8 5.72 -1.93 8.84
N VAL A 9 4.80 -2.10 7.90
CA VAL A 9 4.30 -3.42 7.49
C VAL A 9 5.20 -3.89 6.36
N TYR A 10 5.91 -5.00 6.58
CA TYR A 10 6.95 -5.49 5.69
C TYR A 10 6.59 -6.89 5.17
N ALA A 11 6.63 -7.06 3.84
CA ALA A 11 6.39 -8.34 3.19
C ALA A 11 7.55 -8.72 2.28
N HIS A 12 8.61 -9.30 2.86
CA HIS A 12 9.60 -10.05 2.09
C HIS A 12 10.26 -11.16 2.92
N GLN A 13 10.58 -12.29 2.30
CA GLN A 13 11.09 -13.49 2.98
C GLN A 13 12.58 -13.43 3.30
N SER A 14 13.36 -12.74 2.46
CA SER A 14 14.82 -12.75 2.57
C SER A 14 15.32 -11.53 3.34
N SER A 15 16.07 -11.76 4.41
CA SER A 15 16.78 -10.73 5.16
C SER A 15 17.97 -10.14 4.40
N GLY A 16 18.45 -10.81 3.35
CA GLY A 16 19.51 -10.32 2.48
C GLY A 16 19.01 -9.51 1.28
N SER A 17 17.70 -9.26 1.17
CA SER A 17 17.12 -8.57 0.03
C SER A 17 17.31 -7.06 0.10
N PHE A 18 17.17 -6.41 -1.06
CA PHE A 18 17.18 -4.96 -1.13
C PHE A 18 16.02 -4.33 -0.34
N ASN A 19 14.85 -4.98 -0.26
CA ASN A 19 13.75 -4.48 0.57
C ASN A 19 14.05 -4.60 2.06
N SER A 20 14.76 -5.65 2.48
CA SER A 20 15.22 -5.73 3.87
C SER A 20 16.13 -4.55 4.20
N ALA A 21 17.09 -4.24 3.32
CA ALA A 21 17.97 -3.09 3.47
C ALA A 21 17.20 -1.74 3.47
N ALA A 22 16.18 -1.59 2.61
CA ALA A 22 15.35 -0.38 2.57
C ALA A 22 14.49 -0.23 3.85
N LYS A 23 13.93 -1.33 4.35
CA LYS A 23 13.21 -1.38 5.63
C LYS A 23 14.14 -1.03 6.79
N ASP A 24 15.31 -1.66 6.88
CA ASP A 24 16.30 -1.38 7.92
C ASP A 24 16.76 0.08 7.89
N ALA A 25 16.97 0.63 6.69
CA ALA A 25 17.32 2.03 6.51
C ALA A 25 16.22 2.98 7.02
N ALA A 26 14.94 2.65 6.79
CA ALA A 26 13.83 3.42 7.33
C ALA A 26 13.76 3.36 8.86
N VAL A 27 13.88 2.15 9.43
CA VAL A 27 13.91 1.95 10.90
C VAL A 27 15.04 2.77 11.52
N GLU A 28 16.25 2.69 10.98
CA GLU A 28 17.43 3.39 11.47
C GLU A 28 17.22 4.92 11.50
N VAL A 29 16.82 5.51 10.37
CA VAL A 29 16.68 6.97 10.26
C VAL A 29 15.52 7.48 11.10
N LEU A 30 14.38 6.81 11.11
CA LEU A 30 13.20 7.23 11.88
C LEU A 30 13.44 7.10 13.39
N THR A 31 14.12 6.05 13.82
CA THR A 31 14.54 5.88 15.23
C THR A 31 15.52 6.98 15.64
N ALA A 32 16.50 7.29 14.79
CA ALA A 32 17.45 8.38 15.02
C ALA A 32 16.77 9.77 15.08
N LYS A 33 15.63 9.93 14.41
CA LYS A 33 14.75 11.12 14.48
C LYS A 33 13.86 11.16 15.73
N GLY A 34 13.96 10.17 16.62
CA GLY A 34 13.18 10.08 17.85
C GLY A 34 11.78 9.52 17.67
N CYS A 35 11.49 8.85 16.56
CA CYS A 35 10.24 8.12 16.37
C CYS A 35 10.30 6.77 17.08
N ALA A 36 9.18 6.31 17.62
CA ALA A 36 9.02 4.93 18.05
C ALA A 36 8.58 4.10 16.84
N VAL A 37 9.43 3.19 16.38
CA VAL A 37 9.19 2.39 15.16
C VAL A 37 8.84 0.95 15.56
N GLU A 38 7.68 0.48 15.11
CA GLU A 38 7.28 -0.93 15.18
C GLU A 38 7.26 -1.54 13.78
N VAL A 39 7.68 -2.80 13.67
CA VAL A 39 7.72 -3.53 12.39
C VAL A 39 6.83 -4.76 12.48
N SER A 40 5.90 -4.90 11.53
CA SER A 40 5.16 -6.12 11.27
C SER A 40 5.78 -6.84 10.08
N ASP A 41 6.75 -7.70 10.35
CA ASP A 41 7.36 -8.59 9.36
C ASP A 41 6.44 -9.79 9.14
N LEU A 42 5.63 -9.71 8.08
CA LEU A 42 4.55 -10.67 7.85
C LEU A 42 5.07 -12.09 7.63
N TYR A 43 6.26 -12.26 7.05
CA TYR A 43 6.84 -13.57 6.85
C TYR A 43 7.45 -14.13 8.14
N ALA A 44 8.18 -13.32 8.90
CA ALA A 44 8.71 -13.74 10.20
C ALA A 44 7.59 -14.09 11.20
N MET A 45 6.46 -13.38 11.12
CA MET A 45 5.26 -13.65 11.92
C MET A 45 4.48 -14.89 11.47
N THR A 46 4.80 -15.45 10.29
CA THR A 46 3.96 -16.48 9.63
C THR A 46 2.50 -16.01 9.54
N PHE A 47 2.30 -14.76 9.11
CA PHE A 47 0.99 -14.12 9.15
C PHE A 47 -0.01 -14.87 8.26
N LYS A 48 -1.15 -15.25 8.84
CA LYS A 48 -2.25 -15.90 8.10
C LYS A 48 -2.86 -14.90 7.13
N ALA A 49 -2.76 -15.16 5.83
CA ALA A 49 -3.27 -14.26 4.80
C ALA A 49 -4.77 -14.45 4.49
N THR A 50 -5.35 -15.60 4.83
CA THR A 50 -6.73 -15.95 4.47
C THR A 50 -7.73 -15.38 5.46
N ALA A 51 -8.66 -14.56 4.97
CA ALA A 51 -9.81 -14.09 5.74
C ALA A 51 -10.86 -15.20 5.86
N THR A 52 -11.08 -15.72 7.08
CA THR A 52 -12.03 -16.83 7.32
C THR A 52 -12.77 -16.67 8.66
N ALA A 53 -13.82 -17.46 8.89
CA ALA A 53 -14.56 -17.44 10.16
C ALA A 53 -13.68 -17.72 11.41
N GLU A 54 -12.50 -18.31 11.23
CA GLU A 54 -11.52 -18.55 12.30
C GLU A 54 -10.92 -17.25 12.88
N ASP A 55 -11.09 -16.12 12.20
CA ASP A 55 -10.66 -14.80 12.68
C ASP A 55 -11.52 -14.28 13.86
N ILE A 56 -12.59 -15.02 14.21
CA ILE A 56 -13.53 -14.67 15.27
C ILE A 56 -13.43 -15.69 16.41
N THR A 57 -13.05 -15.21 17.60
CA THR A 57 -13.02 -16.02 18.82
C THR A 57 -14.43 -16.12 19.41
N GLY A 58 -15.20 -17.12 18.99
CA GLY A 58 -16.51 -17.43 19.54
C GLY A 58 -17.54 -17.82 18.48
N LYS A 59 -18.82 -17.74 18.84
CA LYS A 59 -19.92 -18.00 17.91
C LYS A 59 -20.14 -16.79 17.01
N VAL A 60 -20.16 -17.04 15.70
CA VAL A 60 -20.65 -16.10 14.68
C VAL A 60 -22.16 -15.96 14.78
N LYS A 61 -22.70 -14.83 14.32
CA LYS A 61 -24.15 -14.52 14.37
C LYS A 61 -24.95 -15.44 13.46
N ASN A 62 -24.46 -15.72 12.25
CA ASN A 62 -25.14 -16.57 11.27
C ASN A 62 -24.12 -17.45 10.53
N ALA A 63 -23.90 -18.67 11.04
CA ALA A 63 -22.96 -19.62 10.43
C ALA A 63 -23.44 -20.15 9.07
N ASP A 64 -24.77 -20.29 8.88
CA ASP A 64 -25.37 -20.83 7.65
C ASP A 64 -25.27 -19.82 6.48
N HIS A 65 -25.22 -18.52 6.80
CA HIS A 65 -25.04 -17.44 5.84
C HIS A 65 -23.93 -16.48 6.29
N PHE A 66 -22.73 -17.03 6.47
CA PHE A 66 -21.58 -16.28 6.95
C PHE A 66 -21.22 -15.10 6.02
N CYS A 67 -21.26 -13.88 6.56
CA CYS A 67 -20.81 -12.67 5.89
C CYS A 67 -19.62 -12.08 6.65
N TYR A 68 -18.41 -12.25 6.09
CA TYR A 68 -17.16 -11.88 6.79
C TYR A 68 -17.17 -10.43 7.29
N GLY A 69 -17.61 -9.47 6.49
CA GLY A 69 -17.62 -8.05 6.86
C GLY A 69 -18.54 -7.74 8.04
N GLU A 70 -19.75 -8.31 8.08
CA GLU A 70 -20.68 -8.10 9.20
C GLU A 70 -20.22 -8.84 10.46
N GLU A 71 -19.76 -10.08 10.30
CA GLU A 71 -19.35 -10.93 11.42
C GLU A 71 -18.08 -10.39 12.09
N THR A 72 -17.09 -9.94 11.31
CA THR A 72 -15.87 -9.32 11.86
C THR A 72 -16.13 -7.95 12.49
N LYS A 73 -17.09 -7.17 11.98
CA LYS A 73 -17.55 -5.94 12.64
C LYS A 73 -18.11 -6.23 14.04
N LEU A 74 -19.02 -7.21 14.15
CA LEU A 74 -19.60 -7.60 15.44
C LEU A 74 -18.55 -8.18 16.38
N ALA A 75 -17.61 -8.98 15.85
CA ALA A 75 -16.50 -9.51 16.62
C ALA A 75 -15.59 -8.40 17.14
N TRP A 76 -15.27 -7.39 16.31
CA TRP A 76 -14.49 -6.23 16.70
C TRP A 76 -15.16 -5.44 17.84
N GLU A 77 -16.45 -5.12 17.70
CA GLU A 77 -17.25 -4.43 18.74
C GLU A 77 -17.26 -5.20 20.07
N ALA A 78 -17.23 -6.53 20.02
CA ALA A 78 -17.23 -7.40 21.18
C ALA A 78 -15.82 -7.76 21.71
N GLY A 79 -14.73 -7.29 21.07
CA GLY A 79 -13.36 -7.68 21.44
C GLY A 79 -13.06 -9.17 21.20
N LYS A 80 -13.67 -9.75 20.17
CA LYS A 80 -13.62 -11.19 19.83
C LYS A 80 -12.91 -11.47 18.50
N LEU A 81 -12.04 -10.58 18.04
CA LEU A 81 -11.13 -10.91 16.95
C LEU A 81 -9.96 -11.74 17.47
N THR A 82 -9.34 -12.53 16.61
CA THR A 82 -8.11 -13.26 16.98
C THR A 82 -6.99 -12.30 17.42
N ALA A 83 -6.09 -12.79 18.25
CA ALA A 83 -5.04 -11.98 18.87
C ALA A 83 -4.09 -11.36 17.85
N ASP A 84 -3.80 -12.06 16.75
CA ASP A 84 -2.97 -11.55 15.65
C ASP A 84 -3.62 -10.33 14.98
N ILE A 85 -4.92 -10.36 14.70
CA ILE A 85 -5.63 -9.21 14.13
C ILE A 85 -5.67 -8.06 15.13
N SER A 86 -6.04 -8.35 16.39
CA SER A 86 -6.17 -7.33 17.44
C SER A 86 -4.84 -6.61 17.70
N GLU A 87 -3.71 -7.32 17.64
CA GLU A 87 -2.39 -6.73 17.80
C GLU A 87 -2.00 -5.83 16.63
N GLU A 88 -2.30 -6.21 15.39
CA GLU A 88 -2.05 -5.34 14.23
C GLU A 88 -2.96 -4.09 14.23
N GLN A 89 -4.21 -4.23 14.71
CA GLN A 89 -5.11 -3.11 14.91
C GLN A 89 -4.63 -2.16 16.03
N ARG A 90 -4.02 -2.69 17.11
CA ARG A 90 -3.36 -1.88 18.14
C ARG A 90 -2.24 -1.03 17.53
N LYS A 91 -1.32 -1.66 16.78
CA LYS A 91 -0.22 -0.96 16.11
C LYS A 91 -0.71 0.15 15.19
N LEU A 92 -1.74 -0.11 14.38
CA LEU A 92 -2.37 0.89 13.52
C LEU A 92 -3.01 2.04 14.30
N THR A 93 -3.69 1.72 15.41
CA THR A 93 -4.32 2.72 16.29
C THR A 93 -3.28 3.67 16.86
N GLU A 94 -2.12 3.14 17.24
CA GLU A 94 -1.04 3.92 17.83
C GLU A 94 -0.19 4.68 16.82
N ALA A 95 -0.07 4.20 15.58
CA ALA A 95 0.79 4.81 14.57
C ALA A 95 0.28 6.17 14.07
N ASP A 96 1.18 7.15 13.93
CA ASP A 96 0.95 8.40 13.20
C ASP A 96 1.22 8.24 11.69
N LEU A 97 2.14 7.32 11.36
CA LEU A 97 2.57 7.02 9.99
C LEU A 97 2.64 5.50 9.79
N VAL A 98 2.14 5.03 8.64
CA VAL A 98 2.23 3.63 8.22
C VAL A 98 3.00 3.52 6.90
N ILE A 99 4.07 2.73 6.88
CA ILE A 99 4.84 2.43 5.67
C ILE A 99 4.57 0.98 5.28
N PHE A 100 4.07 0.77 4.06
CA PHE A 100 3.92 -0.54 3.47
C PHE A 100 5.16 -0.82 2.60
N GLN A 101 6.12 -1.58 3.15
CA GLN A 101 7.33 -1.98 2.44
C GLN A 101 7.09 -3.32 1.74
N VAL A 102 7.07 -3.31 0.40
CA VAL A 102 6.76 -4.50 -0.40
C VAL A 102 7.80 -4.77 -1.49
N GLU A 103 8.17 -6.04 -1.64
CA GLU A 103 9.00 -6.53 -2.74
C GLU A 103 8.17 -7.45 -3.65
N PRO A 104 8.32 -7.34 -4.97
CA PRO A 104 7.96 -8.39 -5.90
C PRO A 104 9.18 -9.25 -6.24
N GLU A 105 9.47 -10.25 -5.42
CA GLU A 105 10.25 -11.40 -5.92
C GLU A 105 9.32 -12.60 -6.02
N LEU A 106 9.04 -13.00 -7.26
CA LEU A 106 8.98 -14.42 -7.57
C LEU A 106 10.34 -14.77 -8.14
N VAL A 107 11.16 -15.44 -7.33
CA VAL A 107 12.18 -16.35 -7.86
C VAL A 107 11.42 -17.34 -8.75
N CYS A 108 11.55 -17.18 -10.07
CA CYS A 108 10.98 -18.13 -11.01
C CYS A 108 11.81 -19.42 -10.94
N PHE A 109 11.39 -20.39 -10.11
CA PHE A 109 11.75 -21.78 -10.35
C PHE A 109 10.90 -22.28 -11.53
N CYS A 110 11.39 -22.09 -12.75
CA CYS A 110 10.86 -22.82 -13.89
C CYS A 110 11.19 -24.31 -13.74
N PHE A 111 10.20 -25.10 -13.31
CA PHE A 111 10.17 -26.53 -13.60
C PHE A 111 9.75 -26.75 -15.06
N VAL A 112 10.70 -26.92 -15.96
CA VAL A 112 10.48 -27.65 -17.22
C VAL A 112 11.64 -28.63 -17.47
N LYS A 113 11.49 -29.81 -16.85
CA LYS A 113 11.97 -31.17 -17.22
C LYS A 113 13.48 -31.48 -17.44
N PRO A 114 13.87 -32.77 -17.22
CA PRO A 114 15.26 -33.21 -17.20
C PRO A 114 15.75 -33.58 -18.59
N CYS A 115 16.90 -33.06 -19.02
CA CYS A 115 17.89 -33.76 -19.85
C CYS A 115 19.05 -32.82 -20.23
N LEU A 116 20.27 -33.28 -19.93
CA LEU A 116 21.54 -33.08 -20.63
C LEU A 116 22.00 -31.64 -20.98
N CYS A 117 23.05 -31.25 -20.24
CA CYS A 117 24.23 -30.47 -20.65
C CYS A 117 24.08 -29.49 -21.83
N TYR A 118 24.20 -28.20 -21.56
CA TYR A 118 25.29 -27.35 -22.09
C TYR A 118 25.30 -26.02 -21.31
N GLU A 119 26.49 -25.52 -21.01
CA GLU A 119 26.75 -24.23 -20.38
C GLU A 119 26.06 -23.09 -21.13
N LEU A 120 24.95 -22.60 -20.59
CA LEU A 120 24.41 -21.29 -20.90
C LEU A 120 24.09 -20.62 -19.58
N THR A 121 24.75 -19.49 -19.36
CA THR A 121 24.52 -18.51 -18.31
C THR A 121 23.03 -18.38 -18.00
N LEU A 122 22.65 -18.80 -16.80
CA LEU A 122 21.35 -18.52 -16.21
C LEU A 122 21.14 -17.01 -16.26
N SER A 123 20.24 -16.55 -17.13
CA SER A 123 19.65 -15.22 -17.09
C SER A 123 18.45 -15.29 -16.12
N PRO A 124 18.54 -14.78 -14.88
CA PRO A 124 17.42 -14.77 -13.96
C PRO A 124 16.55 -13.55 -14.30
N THR A 125 15.78 -13.61 -15.39
CA THR A 125 14.99 -12.47 -15.84
C THR A 125 13.56 -12.88 -16.18
N SER A 126 12.79 -13.20 -15.13
CA SER A 126 11.34 -13.05 -15.16
C SER A 126 10.92 -12.54 -13.79
N GLN A 127 11.26 -11.27 -13.56
CA GLN A 127 10.91 -10.51 -12.35
C GLN A 127 9.71 -9.63 -12.71
N PHE A 128 8.57 -9.89 -12.09
CA PHE A 128 7.33 -9.15 -12.35
C PHE A 128 7.35 -7.78 -11.65
N PRO A 129 6.78 -6.72 -12.25
CA PRO A 129 6.82 -5.41 -11.66
C PRO A 129 5.69 -5.26 -10.64
N MET A 130 6.04 -5.09 -9.36
CA MET A 130 5.11 -5.37 -8.26
C MET A 130 4.55 -6.81 -8.34
N TYR A 131 4.00 -7.36 -7.26
CA TYR A 131 3.58 -8.77 -7.28
C TYR A 131 2.29 -8.83 -8.11
N TRP A 132 2.42 -9.05 -9.42
CA TRP A 132 1.35 -8.90 -10.41
C TRP A 132 0.68 -7.50 -10.38
N PHE A 133 1.47 -6.42 -10.49
CA PHE A 133 0.96 -5.04 -10.49
C PHE A 133 0.20 -4.65 -9.21
N THR A 134 0.41 -5.39 -8.12
CA THR A 134 -0.19 -5.16 -6.80
C THR A 134 0.75 -5.60 -5.67
N VAL A 135 0.25 -5.66 -4.44
CA VAL A 135 0.99 -6.09 -3.26
C VAL A 135 1.09 -7.63 -3.17
N PRO A 136 2.12 -8.19 -2.52
CA PRO A 136 2.19 -9.63 -2.26
C PRO A 136 0.93 -10.16 -1.56
N ALA A 137 0.55 -11.41 -1.85
CA ALA A 137 -0.67 -12.01 -1.32
C ALA A 137 -0.76 -11.96 0.23
N ILE A 138 0.37 -12.11 0.93
CA ILE A 138 0.42 -12.00 2.39
C ILE A 138 0.10 -10.58 2.88
N MET A 139 0.53 -9.55 2.15
CA MET A 139 0.19 -8.16 2.46
C MET A 139 -1.26 -7.86 2.12
N LYS A 140 -1.77 -8.37 1.00
CA LYS A 140 -3.19 -8.24 0.67
C LYS A 140 -4.06 -8.91 1.74
N GLY A 141 -3.66 -10.09 2.22
CA GLY A 141 -4.31 -10.79 3.32
C GLY A 141 -4.24 -10.03 4.65
N TRP A 142 -3.11 -9.37 4.94
CA TRP A 142 -3.01 -8.45 6.07
C TRP A 142 -4.01 -7.29 5.95
N MET A 143 -4.11 -6.66 4.78
CA MET A 143 -5.10 -5.61 4.55
C MET A 143 -6.53 -6.13 4.75
N ASP A 144 -6.84 -7.33 4.22
CA ASP A 144 -8.19 -7.91 4.30
C ASP A 144 -8.61 -8.30 5.73
N ARG A 145 -7.66 -8.80 6.54
CA ARG A 145 -7.94 -9.26 7.91
C ARG A 145 -7.85 -8.15 8.96
N VAL A 146 -7.01 -7.13 8.73
CA VAL A 146 -6.75 -6.07 9.72
C VAL A 146 -7.63 -4.84 9.48
N LEU A 147 -7.87 -4.45 8.22
CA LEU A 147 -8.67 -3.27 7.88
C LEU A 147 -10.17 -3.62 7.83
N THR A 148 -10.72 -4.05 8.97
CA THR A 148 -12.11 -4.52 9.06
C THR A 148 -13.13 -3.38 9.13
N LEU A 149 -14.37 -3.69 8.74
CA LEU A 149 -15.53 -2.80 8.91
C LEU A 149 -15.74 -2.48 10.40
N GLY A 150 -15.94 -1.21 10.72
CA GLY A 150 -16.04 -0.71 12.10
C GLY A 150 -14.70 -0.17 12.61
N PHE A 151 -13.60 -0.87 12.34
CA PHE A 151 -12.26 -0.47 12.77
C PHE A 151 -11.59 0.53 11.80
N ALA A 152 -11.46 0.16 10.52
CA ALA A 152 -10.71 0.95 9.54
C ALA A 152 -11.60 1.85 8.67
N PHE A 153 -12.87 1.47 8.50
CA PHE A 153 -13.86 2.26 7.77
C PHE A 153 -15.28 1.95 8.27
N THR A 154 -16.23 2.84 7.96
CA THR A 154 -17.68 2.56 8.02
C THR A 154 -18.35 3.02 6.74
N HIS A 155 -19.67 2.83 6.62
CA HIS A 155 -20.43 3.35 5.47
C HIS A 155 -20.42 4.88 5.44
N GLU A 156 -20.38 5.51 6.61
CA GLU A 156 -20.40 6.96 6.82
C GLU A 156 -18.99 7.56 6.84
N LYS A 157 -18.01 6.81 7.38
CA LYS A 157 -16.62 7.27 7.54
C LYS A 157 -15.69 6.57 6.56
N ARG A 158 -15.46 7.22 5.43
CA ARG A 158 -14.57 6.77 4.34
C ARG A 158 -13.96 7.95 3.60
N TYR A 159 -12.92 7.68 2.80
CA TYR A 159 -12.20 8.70 2.02
C TYR A 159 -11.74 9.87 2.90
N SER A 160 -11.93 11.12 2.49
CA SER A 160 -11.55 12.30 3.28
C SER A 160 -12.23 12.45 4.65
N GLN A 161 -13.23 11.62 4.96
CA GLN A 161 -13.91 11.55 6.27
C GLN A 161 -13.67 10.20 6.97
N GLY A 162 -12.68 9.43 6.51
CA GLY A 162 -12.34 8.11 7.02
C GLY A 162 -11.77 8.13 8.44
N ILE A 163 -11.74 6.95 9.06
CA ILE A 163 -11.32 6.78 10.46
C ILE A 163 -9.85 7.20 10.65
N PHE A 164 -9.01 7.00 9.64
CA PHE A 164 -7.58 7.28 9.68
C PHE A 164 -7.19 8.64 9.07
N GLN A 165 -8.11 9.62 9.01
CA GLN A 165 -7.88 10.97 8.46
C GLN A 165 -6.70 11.75 9.07
N ASP A 166 -6.35 11.46 10.32
CA ASP A 166 -5.23 12.13 11.02
C ASP A 166 -3.89 11.37 10.86
N LYS A 167 -3.89 10.25 10.14
CA LYS A 167 -2.73 9.38 9.94
C LYS A 167 -2.20 9.48 8.51
N LYS A 168 -0.88 9.35 8.36
CA LYS A 168 -0.23 9.28 7.04
C LYS A 168 0.06 7.84 6.66
N ALA A 169 0.01 7.52 5.36
CA ALA A 169 0.43 6.23 4.85
C ALA A 169 1.24 6.35 3.56
N MET A 170 2.16 5.42 3.32
CA MET A 170 2.97 5.41 2.10
C MET A 170 3.25 3.98 1.64
N LEU A 171 3.27 3.80 0.31
CA LEU A 171 3.78 2.59 -0.34
C LEU A 171 5.27 2.76 -0.63
N SER A 172 6.09 1.79 -0.25
CA SER A 172 7.52 1.73 -0.58
C SER A 172 7.83 0.37 -1.21
N PHE A 173 8.29 0.36 -2.46
CA PHE A 173 8.44 -0.89 -3.20
C PHE A 173 9.53 -0.88 -4.26
N THR A 174 9.98 -2.08 -4.63
CA THR A 174 10.87 -2.30 -5.76
C THR A 174 10.10 -2.78 -6.99
N THR A 175 10.64 -2.58 -8.19
CA THR A 175 10.10 -3.15 -9.43
C THR A 175 11.15 -4.02 -10.11
N GLY A 176 10.72 -5.07 -10.84
CA GLY A 176 11.60 -5.75 -11.79
C GLY A 176 11.86 -4.94 -13.06
N SER A 177 10.92 -4.06 -13.45
CA SER A 177 11.01 -3.26 -14.67
C SER A 177 11.59 -1.87 -14.44
N GLN A 178 12.22 -1.31 -15.48
CA GLN A 178 12.72 0.06 -15.49
C GLN A 178 11.57 1.09 -15.48
N GLU A 179 11.84 2.30 -14.99
CA GLU A 179 10.86 3.40 -14.95
C GLU A 179 10.24 3.72 -16.32
N SER A 180 11.05 3.68 -17.39
CA SER A 180 10.61 3.98 -18.75
C SER A 180 9.48 3.06 -19.24
N MET A 181 9.42 1.83 -18.75
CA MET A 181 8.36 0.86 -19.08
C MET A 181 7.01 1.25 -18.48
N PHE A 182 6.99 2.14 -17.49
CA PHE A 182 5.81 2.66 -16.79
C PHE A 182 5.42 4.10 -17.19
N SER A 183 6.04 4.61 -18.25
CA SER A 183 5.68 5.91 -18.84
C SER A 183 4.39 5.81 -19.67
N ALA A 184 3.88 6.96 -20.13
CA ALA A 184 2.68 7.03 -20.98
C ALA A 184 2.78 6.19 -22.27
N ASN A 185 3.99 5.90 -22.75
CA ASN A 185 4.25 5.05 -23.93
C ASN A 185 4.93 3.72 -23.56
N GLY A 186 5.05 3.41 -22.28
CA GLY A 186 5.69 2.21 -21.78
C GLY A 186 4.78 0.99 -21.87
N ILE A 187 5.36 -0.18 -22.10
CA ILE A 187 4.62 -1.44 -22.29
C ILE A 187 3.78 -1.85 -21.06
N ASN A 188 4.18 -1.42 -19.86
CA ASN A 188 3.47 -1.75 -18.62
C ASN A 188 2.35 -0.76 -18.31
N GLY A 189 2.22 0.32 -19.09
CA GLY A 189 1.25 1.39 -18.87
C GLY A 189 1.63 2.36 -17.75
N ASP A 190 0.81 3.38 -17.56
CA ASP A 190 1.06 4.45 -16.59
C ASP A 190 1.01 3.93 -15.14
N MET A 191 2.09 4.12 -14.38
CA MET A 191 2.17 3.77 -12.96
C MET A 191 1.05 4.43 -12.13
N ASN A 192 0.58 5.63 -12.52
CA ASN A 192 -0.52 6.29 -11.83
C ASN A 192 -1.80 5.43 -11.82
N VAL A 193 -2.07 4.72 -12.92
CA VAL A 193 -3.22 3.81 -13.03
C VAL A 193 -3.03 2.59 -12.13
N THR A 194 -1.81 2.05 -12.08
CA THR A 194 -1.49 0.87 -11.30
C THR A 194 -1.62 1.11 -9.79
N LEU A 195 -1.24 2.31 -9.33
CA LEU A 195 -1.27 2.64 -7.90
C LEU A 195 -2.65 3.06 -7.38
N TRP A 196 -3.53 3.53 -8.25
CA TRP A 196 -4.84 4.05 -7.88
C TRP A 196 -5.67 3.09 -6.99
N PRO A 197 -5.80 1.77 -7.29
CA PRO A 197 -6.57 0.86 -6.45
C PRO A 197 -6.02 0.73 -5.03
N LEU A 198 -4.70 0.78 -4.84
CA LEU A 198 -4.08 0.66 -3.52
C LEU A 198 -4.17 1.99 -2.76
N GLN A 199 -3.75 3.08 -3.40
CA GLN A 199 -3.69 4.40 -2.77
C GLN A 199 -5.10 4.96 -2.51
N ASN A 200 -5.97 5.00 -3.52
CA ASN A 200 -7.34 5.50 -3.34
C ASN A 200 -8.27 4.43 -2.73
N GLY A 201 -8.25 3.22 -3.28
CA GLY A 201 -9.23 2.18 -2.97
C GLY A 201 -9.03 1.49 -1.61
N ILE A 202 -7.80 1.52 -1.05
CA ILE A 202 -7.52 0.93 0.26
C ILE A 202 -7.13 2.02 1.25
N LEU A 203 -6.03 2.74 1.00
CA LEU A 203 -5.47 3.66 1.98
C LEU A 203 -6.36 4.89 2.19
N HIS A 204 -6.64 5.63 1.11
CA HIS A 204 -7.49 6.81 1.19
C HIS A 204 -8.92 6.43 1.61
N TYR A 205 -9.45 5.29 1.14
CA TYR A 205 -10.75 4.77 1.58
C TYR A 205 -10.87 4.66 3.10
N CYS A 206 -9.83 4.17 3.79
CA CYS A 206 -9.78 4.10 5.26
C CYS A 206 -9.54 5.48 5.93
N GLY A 207 -9.19 6.50 5.16
CA GLY A 207 -8.99 7.88 5.61
C GLY A 207 -7.56 8.38 5.50
N PHE A 208 -6.57 7.54 5.21
CA PHE A 208 -5.18 7.97 5.26
C PHE A 208 -4.88 9.17 4.37
N GLN A 209 -4.04 10.07 4.89
CA GLN A 209 -3.29 11.03 4.09
C GLN A 209 -2.17 10.27 3.36
N VAL A 210 -2.40 9.92 2.10
CA VAL A 210 -1.46 9.08 1.34
C VAL A 210 -0.30 9.93 0.82
N LEU A 211 0.93 9.60 1.21
CA LEU A 211 2.15 10.24 0.71
C LEU A 211 2.52 9.66 -0.67
N ALA A 212 3.33 10.42 -1.42
CA ALA A 212 3.91 9.95 -2.67
C ALA A 212 4.64 8.62 -2.44
N PRO A 213 4.53 7.63 -3.34
CA PRO A 213 5.17 6.33 -3.15
C PRO A 213 6.70 6.46 -3.21
N GLN A 214 7.41 5.54 -2.57
CA GLN A 214 8.83 5.32 -2.85
C GLN A 214 8.95 4.15 -3.82
N ILE A 215 9.49 4.40 -5.01
CA ILE A 215 9.70 3.36 -6.01
C ILE A 215 11.20 3.21 -6.29
N PHE A 216 11.68 2.00 -6.09
CA PHE A 216 13.03 1.59 -6.44
C PHE A 216 12.98 0.83 -7.77
N TRP A 217 13.32 1.53 -8.86
CA TRP A 217 13.21 0.98 -10.21
C TRP A 217 14.32 -0.01 -10.53
N ALA A 218 13.96 -1.28 -10.78
CA ALA A 218 14.88 -2.31 -11.29
C ALA A 218 16.22 -2.45 -10.51
N PRO A 219 16.22 -2.55 -9.16
CA PRO A 219 17.46 -2.61 -8.38
C PRO A 219 18.32 -3.85 -8.68
N SER A 220 17.71 -4.92 -9.20
CA SER A 220 18.37 -6.14 -9.68
C SER A 220 19.17 -5.92 -10.98
N HIS A 221 18.85 -4.88 -11.74
CA HIS A 221 19.47 -4.57 -13.03
C HIS A 221 20.53 -3.46 -12.96
N VAL A 222 20.89 -3.00 -11.77
CA VAL A 222 21.87 -1.93 -11.56
C VAL A 222 23.07 -2.40 -10.72
N SER A 223 24.14 -1.59 -10.70
CA SER A 223 25.33 -1.89 -9.92
C SER A 223 25.08 -1.82 -8.41
N SER A 224 26.00 -2.39 -7.63
CA SER A 224 25.94 -2.27 -6.16
C SER A 224 26.07 -0.81 -5.69
N GLU A 225 26.84 0.00 -6.41
CA GLU A 225 26.97 1.43 -6.14
C GLU A 225 25.63 2.16 -6.37
N ALA A 226 24.96 1.88 -7.49
CA ALA A 226 23.65 2.45 -7.79
C ALA A 226 22.58 2.05 -6.75
N ARG A 227 22.59 0.80 -6.29
CA ARG A 227 21.75 0.37 -5.15
C ARG A 227 22.08 1.13 -3.87
N GLY A 228 23.36 1.39 -3.59
CA GLY A 228 23.79 2.25 -2.49
C GLY A 228 23.18 3.65 -2.58
N THR A 229 23.28 4.29 -3.74
CA THR A 229 22.68 5.61 -3.99
C THR A 229 21.16 5.61 -3.80
N MET A 230 20.46 4.56 -4.24
CA MET A 230 19.02 4.41 -4.00
C MET A 230 18.69 4.41 -2.49
N LEU A 231 19.45 3.67 -1.69
CA LEU A 231 19.27 3.61 -0.24
C LEU A 231 19.61 4.95 0.42
N GLU A 232 20.65 5.65 -0.02
CA GLU A 232 20.97 6.99 0.52
C GLU A 232 19.91 8.04 0.18
N GLY A 233 19.34 7.99 -1.02
CA GLY A 233 18.19 8.81 -1.38
C GLY A 233 16.98 8.52 -0.48
N TRP A 234 16.73 7.24 -0.19
CA TRP A 234 15.69 6.82 0.73
C TRP A 234 15.92 7.32 2.16
N ARG A 235 17.14 7.18 2.68
CA ARG A 235 17.55 7.72 3.98
C ARG A 235 17.32 9.23 4.06
N THR A 236 17.71 9.94 3.02
CA THR A 236 17.51 11.40 2.92
C THR A 236 16.04 11.76 3.02
N ARG A 237 15.17 11.05 2.29
CA ARG A 237 13.72 11.25 2.35
C ARG A 237 13.14 10.97 3.75
N MET A 238 13.60 9.91 4.42
CA MET A 238 13.17 9.57 5.78
C MET A 238 13.43 10.67 6.81
N GLN A 239 14.41 11.55 6.57
CA GLN A 239 14.70 12.65 7.47
C GLN A 239 13.57 13.69 7.53
N GLY A 240 12.76 13.83 6.47
CA GLY A 240 11.70 14.83 6.32
C GLY A 240 10.29 14.27 6.12
N LEU A 241 10.14 12.93 6.07
CA LEU A 241 8.92 12.25 5.64
C LEU A 241 7.65 12.71 6.38
N LEU A 242 7.73 12.88 7.71
CA LEU A 242 6.57 13.29 8.52
C LEU A 242 6.02 14.68 8.12
N GLY A 243 6.86 15.54 7.55
CA GLY A 243 6.49 16.87 7.06
C GLY A 243 6.03 16.91 5.60
N GLU A 244 6.06 15.80 4.87
CA GLU A 244 5.65 15.78 3.46
C GLU A 244 4.15 16.06 3.31
N ASN A 245 3.80 16.78 2.24
CA ASN A 245 2.42 16.96 1.80
C ASN A 245 1.91 15.66 1.16
N PRO A 246 0.65 15.25 1.43
CA PRO A 246 0.07 14.08 0.80
C PRO A 246 -0.28 14.32 -0.67
N LEU A 247 -0.54 13.23 -1.39
CA LEU A 247 -1.19 13.22 -2.69
C LEU A 247 -2.60 13.81 -2.61
N ALA A 248 -3.07 14.37 -3.73
CA ALA A 248 -4.39 14.96 -3.83
C ALA A 248 -5.44 13.93 -4.31
N PHE A 249 -6.52 13.81 -3.54
CA PHE A 249 -7.71 13.03 -3.91
C PHE A 249 -8.94 13.94 -3.86
N THR A 250 -9.95 13.61 -4.67
CA THR A 250 -11.25 14.30 -4.61
C THR A 250 -11.93 13.99 -3.28
N PRO A 251 -12.22 15.00 -2.43
CA PRO A 251 -12.81 14.73 -1.13
C PRO A 251 -14.26 14.22 -1.24
N LEU A 252 -14.75 13.53 -0.21
CA LEU A 252 -16.08 12.90 -0.22
C LEU A 252 -17.23 13.91 -0.33
N ASP A 253 -17.03 15.14 0.13
CA ASP A 253 -18.03 16.22 0.08
C ASP A 253 -18.33 16.70 -1.35
N CYS A 254 -17.49 16.36 -2.32
CA CYS A 254 -17.72 16.60 -3.73
C CYS A 254 -18.74 15.62 -4.33
N PHE A 255 -19.19 14.61 -3.58
CA PHE A 255 -20.13 13.59 -4.02
C PHE A 255 -21.48 13.71 -3.31
N ASP A 256 -22.54 13.40 -4.04
CA ASP A 256 -23.92 13.40 -3.56
C ASP A 256 -24.28 12.02 -3.01
N GLY A 257 -24.32 11.88 -1.68
CA GLY A 257 -24.64 10.62 -1.00
C GLY A 257 -26.08 10.15 -1.22
N GLU A 258 -27.02 11.05 -1.52
CA GLU A 258 -28.41 10.69 -1.81
C GLU A 258 -28.59 10.23 -3.27
N LYS A 259 -27.74 10.72 -4.17
CA LYS A 259 -27.72 10.33 -5.59
C LYS A 259 -26.66 9.27 -5.90
N GLY A 260 -26.51 8.29 -5.03
CA GLY A 260 -25.65 7.13 -5.28
C GLY A 260 -24.16 7.47 -5.39
N TYR A 261 -23.70 8.47 -4.64
CA TYR A 261 -22.30 8.93 -4.60
C TYR A 261 -21.75 9.36 -5.96
N GLN A 262 -22.58 10.02 -6.77
CA GLN A 262 -22.14 10.68 -8.00
C GLN A 262 -21.54 12.06 -7.69
N LEU A 263 -20.62 12.52 -8.54
CA LEU A 263 -19.99 13.84 -8.38
C LEU A 263 -21.06 14.94 -8.53
N LYS A 264 -21.02 15.93 -7.64
CA LYS A 264 -22.01 17.01 -7.62
C LYS A 264 -21.92 17.88 -8.89
N PRO A 265 -23.05 18.38 -9.44
CA PRO A 265 -23.05 19.19 -10.65
C PRO A 265 -22.15 20.42 -10.59
N GLU A 266 -22.09 21.11 -9.45
CA GLU A 266 -21.24 22.28 -9.25
C GLU A 266 -19.74 21.96 -9.37
N VAL A 267 -19.32 20.75 -8.97
CA VAL A 267 -17.93 20.30 -9.12
C VAL A 267 -17.64 19.94 -10.57
N HIS A 268 -18.61 19.34 -11.27
CA HIS A 268 -18.50 19.11 -12.71
C HIS A 268 -18.29 20.43 -13.47
N GLU A 269 -19.10 21.45 -13.18
CA GLU A 269 -19.03 22.76 -13.84
C GLU A 269 -17.69 23.46 -13.59
N GLN A 270 -17.21 23.46 -12.34
CA GLN A 270 -15.91 24.04 -11.97
C GLN A 270 -14.73 23.40 -12.70
N HIS A 271 -14.87 22.14 -13.08
CA HIS A 271 -13.83 21.38 -13.78
C HIS A 271 -14.08 21.23 -15.28
N ALA A 272 -15.19 21.74 -15.81
CA ALA A 272 -15.59 21.54 -17.21
C ALA A 272 -14.54 22.06 -18.21
N ALA A 273 -13.95 23.24 -17.93
CA ALA A 273 -12.94 23.86 -18.79
C ALA A 273 -11.51 23.35 -18.59
N LYS A 274 -11.25 22.51 -17.56
CA LYS A 274 -9.90 21.99 -17.30
C LYS A 274 -9.53 20.90 -18.31
N GLU A 275 -8.27 20.87 -18.72
CA GLU A 275 -7.72 19.87 -19.65
C GLU A 275 -7.74 18.46 -19.05
N PHE A 276 -7.32 18.35 -17.78
CA PHE A 276 -7.22 17.08 -17.06
C PHE A 276 -8.47 16.81 -16.21
N GLY A 277 -8.70 15.52 -15.96
CA GLY A 277 -9.64 15.07 -14.94
C GLY A 277 -9.20 15.43 -13.52
N LEU A 278 -10.02 15.12 -12.52
CA LEU A 278 -9.73 15.47 -11.12
C LEU A 278 -8.63 14.57 -10.56
N THR A 279 -8.71 13.28 -10.85
CA THR A 279 -7.78 12.25 -10.40
C THR A 279 -7.72 11.14 -11.45
N VAL A 280 -6.85 10.14 -11.23
CA VAL A 280 -6.78 8.96 -12.11
C VAL A 280 -8.13 8.24 -12.22
N GLY A 281 -8.82 7.99 -11.10
CA GLY A 281 -10.11 7.28 -11.12
C GLY A 281 -11.32 8.17 -11.43
N ILE A 282 -11.20 9.49 -11.28
CA ILE A 282 -12.27 10.46 -11.54
C ILE A 282 -11.81 11.37 -12.68
N HIS A 283 -11.55 10.75 -13.83
CA HIS A 283 -10.97 11.43 -14.98
C HIS A 283 -12.00 12.17 -15.85
N LEU A 284 -13.31 11.92 -15.65
CA LEU A 284 -14.42 12.58 -16.35
C LEU A 284 -14.35 12.47 -17.89
N GLY A 285 -13.76 11.40 -18.42
CA GLY A 285 -13.52 11.23 -19.86
C GLY A 285 -12.40 12.12 -20.42
N LYS A 286 -11.65 12.83 -19.56
CA LYS A 286 -10.53 13.71 -19.91
C LYS A 286 -9.18 13.00 -19.76
N ALA A 287 -8.10 13.70 -20.12
CA ALA A 287 -6.74 13.24 -19.88
C ALA A 287 -6.48 13.05 -18.37
N LEU A 288 -5.66 12.05 -18.04
CA LEU A 288 -5.28 11.80 -16.65
C LEU A 288 -4.34 12.92 -16.15
N PRO A 289 -4.57 13.46 -14.93
CA PRO A 289 -3.66 14.44 -14.36
C PRO A 289 -2.26 13.81 -14.18
N PRO A 290 -1.20 14.44 -14.69
CA PRO A 290 0.14 13.86 -14.69
C PRO A 290 0.64 13.66 -13.25
N ASN A 291 1.24 12.51 -12.95
CA ASN A 291 1.82 12.21 -11.63
C ASN A 291 0.84 12.28 -10.44
N ASN A 292 -0.47 12.27 -10.65
CA ASN A 292 -1.46 12.41 -9.57
C ASN A 292 -1.30 11.38 -8.43
N GLN A 293 -0.78 10.20 -8.72
CA GLN A 293 -0.53 9.12 -7.75
C GLN A 293 0.96 8.96 -7.39
N MET A 294 1.81 9.82 -7.95
CA MET A 294 3.27 9.73 -7.90
C MET A 294 3.93 10.93 -7.21
N LYS A 295 3.33 12.12 -7.28
CA LYS A 295 3.88 13.36 -6.71
C LYS A 295 2.79 14.15 -6.00
N ALA A 296 3.14 14.77 -4.87
CA ALA A 296 2.25 15.66 -4.14
C ALA A 296 2.17 17.04 -4.82
N GLY A 297 1.04 17.74 -4.64
CA GLY A 297 0.86 19.11 -5.10
C GLY A 297 0.67 19.29 -6.61
N VAL A 298 0.20 18.24 -7.30
CA VAL A 298 -0.11 18.27 -8.75
C VAL A 298 -1.61 18.38 -8.97
#